data_AF-A0A661HHN4-F1
#
_entry.id   AF-A0A661HHN4-F1
#
_cell.length_a   1.000
_cell.length_b   1.000
_cell.length_c   1.000
_cell.angle_alpha   90.00
_cell.angle_beta   90.00
_cell.angle_gamma   90.00
#
_symmetry.space_group_name_H-M   'P 1'
#
loop_
_entity.id
_entity.type
_entity.pdbx_description
1 polymer ?
#
loop_
_entity_poly.entity_id
_entity_poly.type
_entity_poly.pdbx_seq_one_letter_code
_entity_poly.pdbx_strand_id
1 'polypeptide(L)'
;MIQIKNFTSKYHISILVAIITFSFIIKLIYVFYFSEYSQYLYSDMGGYWNRALASYAGDNTSIGQWSIWPPFPHMTLAWFFKVLYVLGLENHKLEATMFMNVLLSTMTVIFVYLIARKLDDSKNYALIVVVIYAFF
;
A
#
# COMPACT_ATOMS: atom_id res chain seq x y z
N MET A 1 -15.25 2.84 -29.05
CA MET A 1 -14.01 3.65 -29.10
C MET A 1 -14.18 4.83 -28.15
N ILE A 2 -13.69 4.71 -26.91
CA ILE A 2 -13.86 5.74 -25.87
C ILE A 2 -12.87 6.86 -26.22
N GLN A 3 -13.38 7.98 -26.73
CA GLN A 3 -12.57 9.19 -26.86
C GLN A 3 -12.19 9.67 -25.46
N ILE A 4 -10.95 9.41 -25.05
CA ILE A 4 -10.35 10.05 -23.89
C ILE A 4 -10.23 11.54 -24.25
N LYS A 5 -11.25 12.33 -23.89
CA LYS A 5 -11.22 13.78 -24.02
C LYS A 5 -10.13 14.30 -23.07
N ASN A 6 -8.94 14.45 -23.64
CA ASN A 6 -7.84 15.22 -23.09
C ASN A 6 -8.33 16.65 -22.85
N PHE A 7 -8.49 17.02 -21.59
CA PHE A 7 -8.14 18.34 -21.04
C PHE A 7 -8.44 18.29 -19.54
N THR A 8 -7.48 17.79 -18.77
CA THR A 8 -7.40 18.02 -17.34
C THR A 8 -7.15 19.50 -17.11
N SER A 9 -8.04 20.16 -16.37
CA SER A 9 -7.75 21.50 -15.87
C SER A 9 -6.56 21.35 -14.93
N LYS A 10 -5.47 22.10 -15.14
CA LYS A 10 -4.24 22.01 -14.33
C LYS A 10 -4.55 22.01 -12.83
N TYR A 11 -5.53 22.82 -12.43
CA TYR A 11 -6.02 22.92 -11.06
C TYR A 11 -6.53 21.59 -10.48
N HIS A 12 -7.23 20.77 -11.26
CA HIS A 12 -7.75 19.49 -10.76
C HIS A 12 -6.64 18.48 -10.47
N ILE A 13 -5.63 18.42 -11.34
CA ILE A 13 -4.46 17.56 -11.11
C ILE A 13 -3.72 18.04 -9.86
N SER A 14 -3.50 19.35 -9.74
CA SER A 14 -2.85 19.92 -8.55
C SER A 14 -3.60 19.58 -7.26
N ILE A 15 -4.94 19.66 -7.26
CA ILE A 15 -5.77 19.28 -6.10
C ILE A 15 -5.63 17.79 -5.80
N LEU A 16 -5.71 16.92 -6.81
CA LEU A 16 -5.55 15.48 -6.61
C LEU A 16 -4.16 15.14 -6.04
N VAL A 17 -3.11 15.74 -6.59
CA VAL A 17 -1.74 15.58 -6.08
C VAL A 17 -1.63 16.05 -4.63
N ALA A 18 -2.24 17.18 -4.29
CA ALA A 18 -2.28 17.68 -2.92
C ALA A 18 -2.98 16.69 -1.97
N ILE A 19 -4.14 16.14 -2.36
CA ILE A 19 -4.88 15.14 -1.56
C ILE A 19 -4.02 13.90 -1.32
N ILE A 20 -3.41 13.35 -2.37
CA ILE A 20 -2.55 12.15 -2.29
C ILE A 20 -1.35 12.42 -1.38
N THR A 21 -0.69 13.57 -1.56
CA THR A 21 0.50 13.94 -0.79
C THR A 21 0.15 14.11 0.69
N PHE A 22 -0.96 14.80 0.99
CA PHE A 22 -1.40 15.02 2.35
C PHE A 22 -1.85 13.72 3.03
N SER A 23 -2.58 12.86 2.32
CA SER A 23 -2.96 11.53 2.81
C SER A 23 -1.73 10.67 3.13
N PHE A 24 -0.72 10.67 2.25
CA PHE A 24 0.54 9.96 2.49
C PHE A 24 1.27 10.47 3.74
N ILE A 25 1.42 11.79 3.88
CA ILE A 25 2.08 12.42 5.03
C ILE A 25 1.34 12.08 6.33
N ILE A 26 0.02 12.24 6.36
CA ILE A 26 -0.78 11.91 7.55
C ILE A 26 -0.62 10.44 7.92
N LYS A 27 -0.73 9.52 6.96
CA LYS A 27 -0.58 8.09 7.21
C LYS A 27 0.81 7.73 7.73
N LEU A 28 1.86 8.34 7.18
CA LEU A 28 3.23 8.14 7.68
C LEU A 28 3.36 8.63 9.13
N ILE A 29 2.91 9.85 9.41
CA ILE A 29 2.95 10.41 10.76
C ILE A 29 2.16 9.51 11.72
N TYR A 30 0.94 9.11 11.33
CA TYR A 30 0.10 8.25 12.14
C TYR A 30 0.78 6.90 12.45
N VAL A 31 1.28 6.20 11.42
CA VAL A 31 1.90 4.89 11.61
C VAL A 31 3.19 4.97 12.45
N PHE A 32 4.08 5.92 12.19
CA PHE A 32 5.39 5.94 12.83
C PHE A 32 5.44 6.68 14.17
N TYR A 33 4.54 7.64 14.42
CA TYR A 33 4.54 8.44 15.65
C TYR A 33 3.37 8.16 16.58
N PHE A 34 2.21 7.78 16.05
CA PHE A 34 0.99 7.59 16.85
C PHE A 34 0.61 6.13 17.05
N SER A 35 1.21 5.20 16.30
CA SER A 35 0.95 3.77 16.41
C SER A 35 2.15 2.99 16.91
N GLU A 36 1.91 1.98 17.74
CA GLU A 36 2.92 0.96 18.04
C GLU A 36 3.00 -0.02 16.87
N TYR A 37 3.67 0.38 15.77
CA TYR A 37 3.72 -0.44 14.56
C TYR A 37 4.41 -1.81 14.76
N SER A 38 5.12 -2.03 15.86
CA SER A 38 5.58 -3.35 16.30
C SER A 38 4.43 -4.32 16.56
N GLN A 39 3.25 -3.81 16.95
CA GLN A 39 2.03 -4.60 17.11
C GLN A 39 1.56 -5.28 15.81
N TYR A 40 2.02 -4.81 14.66
CA TYR A 40 1.84 -5.48 13.37
C TYR A 40 2.26 -6.96 13.42
N LEU A 41 3.35 -7.28 14.14
CA LEU A 41 3.89 -8.63 14.27
C LEU A 41 3.08 -9.55 15.20
N TYR A 42 2.19 -8.99 16.01
CA TYR A 42 1.30 -9.76 16.90
C TYR A 42 -0.12 -9.93 16.32
N SER A 43 -0.38 -9.39 15.12
CA SER A 43 -1.63 -9.58 14.38
C SER A 43 -1.56 -10.79 13.44
N ASP A 44 -2.61 -11.04 12.66
CA ASP A 44 -2.59 -12.02 11.56
C ASP A 44 -1.39 -11.81 10.61
N MET A 45 -0.92 -10.57 10.47
CA MET A 45 0.26 -10.24 9.68
C MET A 45 1.56 -10.79 10.26
N GLY A 46 1.63 -11.04 11.57
CA GLY A 46 2.73 -11.79 12.20
C GLY A 46 2.86 -13.21 11.63
N GLY A 47 1.72 -13.85 11.35
CA GLY A 47 1.68 -15.14 10.68
C GLY A 47 2.27 -15.09 9.27
N TYR A 48 1.92 -14.06 8.48
CA TYR A 48 2.50 -13.86 7.16
C TYR A 48 3.99 -13.48 7.23
N TRP A 49 4.38 -12.68 8.22
CA TRP A 49 5.76 -12.28 8.46
C TRP A 49 6.68 -13.47 8.73
N ASN A 50 6.29 -14.35 9.65
CA ASN A 50 7.08 -15.54 10.00
C ASN A 50 7.24 -16.50 8.81
N ARG A 51 6.21 -16.64 7.97
CA ARG A 51 6.29 -17.44 6.74
C ARG A 51 7.17 -16.78 5.69
N ALA A 52 7.11 -15.46 5.57
CA ALA A 52 7.99 -14.71 4.69
C ALA A 52 9.46 -14.88 5.11
N LEU A 53 9.76 -14.87 6.41
CA LEU A 53 11.10 -15.17 6.93
C LEU A 53 11.54 -16.61 6.62
N ALA A 54 10.64 -17.59 6.77
CA ALA A 54 10.95 -18.98 6.44
C ALA A 54 11.26 -19.17 4.94
N SER A 55 10.43 -18.59 4.06
CA SER A 55 10.67 -18.61 2.61
C SER A 55 11.92 -17.82 2.22
N TYR A 56 12.19 -16.70 2.89
CA TYR A 56 13.44 -15.95 2.74
C TYR A 56 14.67 -16.79 3.11
N ALA A 57 14.58 -17.61 4.17
CA ALA A 57 15.61 -18.55 4.58
C ALA A 57 15.72 -19.82 3.71
N GLY A 58 14.83 -19.98 2.72
CA GLY A 58 14.86 -21.08 1.75
C GLY A 58 13.84 -22.20 1.97
N ASP A 59 12.98 -22.12 2.98
CA ASP A 59 11.89 -23.08 3.17
C ASP A 59 10.71 -22.73 2.25
N ASN A 60 10.71 -23.33 1.05
CA ASN A 60 9.64 -23.18 0.05
C ASN A 60 8.74 -24.41 -0.05
N THR A 61 9.03 -25.49 0.69
CA THR A 61 8.39 -26.81 0.53
C THR A 61 7.39 -27.14 1.62
N SER A 62 7.34 -26.35 2.69
CA SER A 62 6.42 -26.61 3.81
C SER A 62 4.96 -26.52 3.36
N ILE A 63 4.25 -27.65 3.40
CA ILE A 63 2.82 -27.78 3.02
C ILE A 63 1.97 -26.72 3.73
N GLY A 64 2.25 -26.44 5.00
CA GLY A 64 1.53 -25.46 5.80
C GLY A 64 1.66 -24.01 5.32
N GLN A 65 2.67 -23.69 4.48
CA GLN A 65 2.76 -22.40 3.80
C GLN A 65 1.78 -22.27 2.63
N TRP A 66 1.44 -23.39 1.98
CA TRP A 66 0.67 -23.40 0.74
C TRP A 66 -0.81 -23.76 0.93
N SER A 67 -1.15 -24.55 1.95
CA SER A 67 -2.51 -25.09 2.14
C SER A 67 -3.34 -24.35 3.19
N ILE A 68 -2.72 -23.74 4.19
CA ILE A 68 -3.42 -23.08 5.31
C ILE A 68 -3.49 -21.57 5.11
N TRP A 69 -2.47 -20.98 4.45
CA TRP A 69 -2.36 -19.54 4.26
C TRP A 69 -2.33 -19.20 2.78
N PRO A 70 -3.01 -18.13 2.34
CA PRO A 70 -2.86 -17.62 0.99
C PRO A 70 -1.38 -17.38 0.65
N PRO A 71 -0.87 -17.90 -0.49
CA PRO A 71 0.55 -17.83 -0.83
C PRO A 71 1.04 -16.40 -1.12
N PHE A 72 0.17 -15.60 -1.75
CA PHE A 72 0.55 -14.31 -2.31
C PHE A 72 1.17 -13.32 -1.31
N PRO A 73 0.60 -13.07 -0.10
CA PRO A 73 1.12 -12.04 0.80
C PRO A 73 2.52 -12.36 1.33
N HIS A 74 2.77 -13.59 1.79
CA HIS A 74 4.06 -13.93 2.38
C HIS A 74 5.16 -14.14 1.33
N MET A 75 4.84 -14.58 0.11
CA MET A 75 5.81 -14.65 -0.99
C MET A 75 6.25 -13.25 -1.46
N THR A 76 5.28 -12.34 -1.59
CA THR A 76 5.58 -10.94 -1.93
C THR A 76 6.46 -10.30 -0.86
N LEU A 77 6.14 -10.56 0.41
CA LEU A 77 6.93 -10.07 1.54
C LEU A 77 8.35 -10.69 1.58
N ALA A 78 8.48 -12.00 1.31
CA ALA A 78 9.78 -12.66 1.25
C ALA A 78 10.66 -12.11 0.12
N TRP A 79 10.06 -11.84 -1.04
CA TRP A 79 10.75 -11.16 -2.14
C TRP A 79 11.17 -9.74 -1.75
N PHE A 80 10.29 -9.00 -1.07
CA PHE A 80 10.61 -7.67 -0.57
C PHE A 80 11.78 -7.69 0.43
N PHE A 81 11.85 -8.67 1.32
CA PHE A 81 13.01 -8.85 2.22
C PHE A 81 14.33 -9.06 1.47
N LYS A 82 14.32 -9.79 0.34
CA LYS A 82 15.51 -9.93 -0.52
C LYS A 82 15.93 -8.58 -1.11
N VAL A 83 14.98 -7.75 -1.51
CA VAL A 83 15.27 -6.39 -1.99
C VAL A 83 15.89 -5.55 -0.86
N LEU A 84 15.33 -5.59 0.36
CA LEU A 84 15.88 -4.86 1.50
C LEU A 84 17.29 -5.32 1.88
N TYR A 85 17.56 -6.62 1.78
CA TYR A 85 18.92 -7.16 1.99
C TYR A 85 19.91 -6.56 0.99
N VAL A 86 19.57 -6.54 -0.31
CA VAL A 86 20.43 -5.94 -1.35
C VAL A 86 20.65 -4.44 -1.12
N LEU A 87 19.67 -3.74 -0.54
CA LEU A 87 19.76 -2.32 -0.20
C LEU A 87 20.45 -2.04 1.15
N GLY A 88 20.87 -3.08 1.89
CA GLY A 88 21.48 -2.92 3.22
C GLY A 88 20.51 -2.49 4.33
N LEU A 89 19.20 -2.68 4.14
CA LEU A 89 18.14 -2.28 5.07
C LEU A 89 17.62 -3.44 5.92
N GLU A 90 18.45 -4.46 6.17
CA GLU A 90 18.01 -5.70 6.81
C GLU A 90 17.47 -5.50 8.23
N ASN A 91 18.08 -4.59 8.99
CA ASN A 91 17.67 -4.25 10.35
C ASN A 91 16.41 -3.37 10.42
N HIS A 92 15.93 -2.89 9.27
CA HIS A 92 14.77 -2.01 9.15
C HIS A 92 13.64 -2.64 8.34
N LYS A 93 13.58 -3.98 8.28
CA LYS A 93 12.56 -4.72 7.52
C LYS A 93 11.15 -4.30 7.90
N LEU A 94 10.88 -4.13 9.20
CA LEU A 94 9.54 -3.84 9.69
C LEU A 94 9.12 -2.44 9.28
N GLU A 95 9.98 -1.45 9.54
CA GLU A 95 9.77 -0.05 9.18
C GLU A 95 9.61 0.11 7.66
N ALA A 96 10.46 -0.54 6.88
CA ALA A 96 10.36 -0.54 5.42
C ALA A 96 9.05 -1.18 4.93
N THR A 97 8.58 -2.25 5.59
CA THR A 97 7.29 -2.89 5.28
C THR A 97 6.12 -1.96 5.62
N MET A 98 6.16 -1.29 6.77
CA MET A 98 5.14 -0.32 7.17
C MET A 98 5.10 0.88 6.22
N PHE A 99 6.27 1.39 5.82
CA PHE A 99 6.38 2.42 4.79
C PHE A 99 5.77 1.96 3.47
N MET A 100 6.07 0.73 3.02
CA MET A 100 5.51 0.17 1.80
C MET A 100 3.98 0.02 1.88
N ASN A 101 3.45 -0.42 3.03
CA ASN A 101 2.01 -0.50 3.26
C ASN A 101 1.34 0.88 3.16
N VAL A 102 1.95 1.92 3.74
CA VAL A 102 1.47 3.30 3.61
C VAL A 102 1.52 3.77 2.15
N LEU A 103 2.60 3.48 1.42
CA LEU A 103 2.73 3.82 0.01
C LEU A 103 1.63 3.15 -0.84
N LEU A 104 1.44 1.84 -0.69
CA LEU A 104 0.42 1.08 -1.41
C LEU A 104 -0.99 1.58 -1.06
N SER A 105 -1.27 1.84 0.22
CA SER A 105 -2.53 2.43 0.68
C SER A 105 -2.79 3.82 0.11
N THR A 106 -1.75 4.62 -0.14
CA THR A 106 -1.91 5.93 -0.79
C THR A 106 -2.10 5.78 -2.30
N MET A 107 -1.44 4.82 -2.95
CA MET A 107 -1.66 4.53 -4.37
C MET A 107 -3.09 4.12 -4.67
N THR A 108 -3.81 3.47 -3.74
CA THR A 108 -5.22 3.12 -3.95
C THR A 108 -6.12 4.34 -4.12
N VAL A 109 -5.76 5.51 -3.55
CA VAL A 109 -6.48 6.78 -3.76
C VAL A 109 -6.52 7.16 -5.23
N ILE A 110 -5.42 6.92 -5.97
CA ILE A 110 -5.35 7.17 -7.42
C ILE A 110 -6.33 6.24 -8.15
N PHE A 111 -6.36 4.97 -7.80
CA PHE A 111 -7.28 4.02 -8.43
C PHE A 111 -8.74 4.34 -8.13
N VAL A 112 -9.06 4.75 -6.90
CA VAL A 112 -10.41 5.20 -6.54
C VAL A 112 -10.81 6.43 -7.37
N TYR A 113 -9.91 7.39 -7.58
CA TYR A 113 -10.16 8.53 -8.48
C TYR A 113 -10.51 8.05 -9.89
N LEU A 114 -9.70 7.15 -10.45
CA LEU A 114 -9.88 6.63 -11.82
C LEU A 114 -11.20 5.85 -11.96
N ILE A 115 -11.57 5.08 -10.93
CA ILE A 115 -12.86 4.38 -10.88
C ILE A 115 -14.01 5.39 -10.82
N ALA A 116 -13.95 6.38 -9.93
CA ALA A 116 -14.98 7.41 -9.81
C ALA A 116 -15.15 8.21 -11.11
N ARG A 117 -14.05 8.53 -11.80
CA ARG A 117 -14.04 9.15 -13.14
C ARG A 117 -14.64 8.28 -14.24
N LYS A 118 -14.67 6.96 -14.05
CA LYS A 118 -15.28 6.01 -14.98
C LYS A 118 -16.77 5.84 -14.71
N LEU A 119 -17.20 6.03 -13.46
CA LEU A 119 -18.60 5.95 -13.06
C LEU A 119 -19.36 7.25 -13.36
N ASP A 120 -18.71 8.40 -13.23
CA ASP A 120 -19.31 9.72 -13.48
C ASP A 120 -18.33 10.67 -14.18
N ASP A 121 -18.84 11.42 -15.17
CA ASP A 121 -18.07 12.38 -15.97
C ASP A 121 -17.71 13.67 -15.20
N SER A 122 -18.23 13.88 -13.99
CA SER A 122 -17.94 15.00 -13.10
C SER A 122 -16.60 14.84 -12.37
N LYS A 123 -15.70 15.80 -12.58
CA LYS A 123 -14.37 15.78 -11.93
C LYS A 123 -14.47 16.09 -10.45
N ASN A 124 -15.41 16.96 -10.09
CA ASN A 124 -15.69 17.34 -8.70
C ASN A 124 -16.23 16.15 -7.91
N TYR A 125 -17.11 15.35 -8.51
CA TYR A 125 -17.60 14.11 -7.90
C TYR A 125 -16.43 13.17 -7.57
N ALA A 126 -15.54 12.91 -8.54
CA ALA A 126 -14.39 12.06 -8.32
C ALA A 126 -13.44 12.61 -7.24
N LEU A 127 -13.22 13.93 -7.19
CA LEU A 127 -12.44 14.58 -6.14
C LEU A 127 -13.07 14.42 -4.75
N ILE A 128 -14.39 14.58 -4.63
CA ILE A 128 -15.11 14.39 -3.36
C ILE A 128 -14.96 12.93 -2.90
N VAL A 129 -15.16 11.96 -3.80
CA VAL A 129 -15.02 10.53 -3.48
C VAL A 129 -13.63 10.21 -2.96
N VAL A 130 -12.56 10.74 -3.56
CA VAL A 130 -11.21 10.48 -3.05
C VAL A 130 -10.89 11.21 -1.77
N VAL A 131 -11.45 12.41 -1.52
CA VAL A 131 -11.30 13.06 -0.21
C VAL A 131 -11.93 12.21 0.88
N ILE A 132 -13.14 11.69 0.65
CA ILE A 132 -13.81 10.80 1.60
C ILE A 132 -12.94 9.57 1.82
N TYR A 133 -12.58 8.84 0.76
CA TYR A 133 -11.78 7.62 0.85
C TYR A 133 -10.38 7.81 1.46
N ALA A 134 -9.75 8.97 1.27
CA ALA A 134 -8.38 9.20 1.73
C ALA A 134 -8.29 9.52 3.23
N PHE A 135 -9.39 9.96 3.85
CA PHE A 135 -9.40 10.51 5.21
C PHE A 135 -10.48 9.91 6.14
N PHE A 136 -11.43 9.13 5.61
CA PHE A 136 -12.48 8.42 6.37
C PHE A 136 -12.50 6.94 6.00
#